data_AF-A0A0A9XG15-F1
#
_entry.id   AF-A0A0A9XG15-F1
#
_cell.length_a   1.000
_cell.length_b   1.000
_cell.length_c   1.000
_cell.angle_alpha   90.00
_cell.angle_beta   90.00
_cell.angle_gamma   90.00
#
_symmetry.space_group_name_H-M   'P 1'
#
loop_
_entity.id
_entity.type
_entity.pdbx_description
1 polymer ?
#
loop_
_entity_poly.entity_id
_entity_poly.type
_entity_poly.pdbx_seq_one_letter_code
_entity_poly.pdbx_strand_id
1 'polypeptide(L)'
;QECQRMNSLTGEMKRSLKELDLGLKGELTITSDMEELESAMFLDQVPEVWAQRAYPSLLGLTAWFADLLLRLRELETWSTDFVLPASVWLSGFFNPQSFLTAIMQSTARKSELPLDKMCLQCDVTKKHKEEFMSAPREGAYVHGLFMEGGRWDIQQGVIMESKLKELFPAMPVINIRRYRRTNKI
;
A
#
# COMPACT_ATOMS: atom_id res chain seq x y z
N GLN A 1 9.94 -5.23 -8.12
CA GLN A 1 9.97 -3.77 -7.87
C GLN A 1 9.65 -3.46 -6.41
N GLU A 2 8.46 -3.80 -5.90
CA GLU A 2 8.06 -3.51 -4.50
C GLU A 2 9.05 -4.08 -3.46
N CYS A 3 9.41 -5.38 -3.58
CA CYS A 3 10.40 -5.98 -2.68
C CYS A 3 11.78 -5.31 -2.76
N GLN A 4 12.19 -4.80 -3.93
CA GLN A 4 13.46 -4.08 -4.07
C GLN A 4 13.43 -2.74 -3.33
N ARG A 5 12.33 -1.98 -3.42
CA ARG A 5 12.14 -0.74 -2.66
C ARG A 5 12.14 -1.02 -1.16
N MET A 6 11.41 -2.05 -0.73
CA MET A 6 11.36 -2.45 0.68
C MET A 6 12.74 -2.91 1.21
N ASN A 7 13.49 -3.67 0.42
CA ASN A 7 14.86 -4.08 0.77
C ASN A 7 15.81 -2.88 0.87
N SER A 8 15.65 -1.88 -0.01
CA SER A 8 16.45 -0.65 0.05
C SER A 8 16.14 0.15 1.32
N LEU A 9 14.87 0.31 1.67
CA LEU A 9 14.46 0.98 2.91
C LEU A 9 14.97 0.25 4.15
N THR A 10 14.67 -1.05 4.27
CA THR A 10 15.06 -1.84 5.45
C THR A 10 16.57 -2.04 5.57
N GLY A 11 17.29 -2.08 4.45
CA GLY A 11 18.76 -2.08 4.41
C GLY A 11 19.33 -0.78 4.97
N GLU A 12 18.78 0.37 4.56
CA GLU A 12 19.19 1.68 5.08
C GLU A 12 18.90 1.82 6.58
N MET A 13 17.74 1.37 7.04
CA MET A 13 17.39 1.36 8.47
C MET A 13 18.39 0.53 9.28
N LYS A 14 18.70 -0.70 8.84
CA LYS A 14 19.67 -1.57 9.52
C LYS A 14 21.07 -0.97 9.57
N ARG A 15 21.51 -0.36 8.45
CA ARG A 15 22.83 0.29 8.35
C ARG A 15 22.93 1.47 9.32
N SER A 16 22.01 2.43 9.19
CA SER A 16 22.00 3.67 9.96
C SER A 16 21.84 3.42 11.47
N LEU A 17 20.95 2.51 11.88
CA LEU A 17 20.79 2.13 13.30
C LEU A 17 22.04 1.46 13.88
N LYS A 18 22.72 0.62 13.09
CA LYS A 18 23.97 -0.03 13.52
C LYS A 18 25.09 1.01 13.70
N GLU A 19 25.19 1.95 12.78
CA GLU A 19 26.17 3.04 12.87
C GLU A 19 25.91 3.91 14.11
N LEU A 20 24.65 4.28 14.38
CA LEU A 20 24.26 5.02 15.59
C LEU A 20 24.61 4.25 16.88
N ASP A 21 24.28 2.95 16.95
CA ASP A 21 24.62 2.10 18.11
C ASP A 21 26.14 2.05 18.39
N LEU A 22 26.95 1.95 17.34
CA LEU A 22 28.41 2.00 17.45
C LEU A 22 28.92 3.39 17.87
N GLY A 23 28.31 4.46 17.37
CA GLY A 23 28.60 5.84 17.77
C GLY A 23 28.32 6.06 19.26
N LEU A 24 27.17 5.59 19.76
CA LEU A 24 26.79 5.68 21.17
C LEU A 24 27.70 4.86 22.10
N LYS A 25 28.32 3.78 21.59
CA LYS A 25 29.33 3.00 22.31
C LYS A 25 30.73 3.61 22.28
N GLY A 26 30.94 4.68 21.52
CA GLY A 26 32.25 5.30 21.30
C GLY A 26 33.16 4.50 20.36
N GLU A 27 32.62 3.52 19.63
CA GLU A 27 33.36 2.73 18.64
C GLU A 27 33.47 3.45 17.28
N LEU A 28 32.56 4.39 17.00
CA LEU A 28 32.60 5.30 15.87
C LEU A 28 32.51 6.76 16.34
N THR A 29 33.11 7.66 15.56
CA THR A 29 32.89 9.10 15.75
C THR A 29 31.47 9.45 15.35
N ILE A 30 30.73 10.10 16.26
CA ILE A 30 29.38 10.59 16.00
C ILE A 30 29.40 11.62 14.86
N THR A 31 28.47 11.46 13.92
CA THR A 31 28.30 12.34 12.75
C THR A 31 26.98 13.12 12.86
N SER A 32 26.84 14.19 12.07
CA SER A 32 25.57 14.95 11.96
C SER A 32 24.39 14.04 11.61
N ASP A 33 24.59 13.11 10.66
CA ASP A 33 23.54 12.15 10.25
C ASP A 33 23.07 11.27 11.41
N MET A 34 23.97 10.90 12.33
CA MET A 34 23.61 10.13 13.54
C MET A 34 22.82 10.98 14.53
N GLU A 35 23.22 12.24 14.74
CA GLU A 35 22.52 13.17 15.63
C GLU A 35 21.11 13.50 15.11
N GLU A 36 20.96 13.68 13.80
CA GLU A 36 19.66 13.88 13.15
C GLU A 36 18.77 12.64 13.28
N LEU A 37 19.34 11.46 13.08
CA LEU A 37 18.65 10.18 13.26
C LEU A 37 18.17 10.01 14.71
N GLU A 38 19.04 10.21 15.68
CA GLU A 38 18.72 10.13 17.11
C GLU A 38 17.63 11.14 17.49
N SER A 39 17.76 12.39 17.04
CA SER A 39 16.80 13.45 17.31
C SER A 39 15.42 13.15 16.74
N ALA A 40 15.34 12.66 15.50
CA ALA A 40 14.08 12.25 14.88
C ALA A 40 13.43 11.10 15.66
N MET A 41 14.21 10.08 16.02
CA MET A 41 13.71 8.94 16.80
C MET A 41 13.22 9.37 18.19
N PHE A 42 13.95 10.26 18.86
CA PHE A 42 13.57 10.80 20.17
C PHE A 42 12.24 11.58 20.10
N LEU A 43 11.97 12.26 18.99
CA LEU A 43 10.75 13.05 18.77
C LEU A 43 9.58 12.24 18.17
N ASP A 44 9.66 10.91 18.12
CA ASP A 44 8.68 10.03 17.45
C ASP A 44 8.44 10.42 15.97
N GLN A 45 9.48 10.90 15.28
CA GLN A 45 9.45 11.25 13.86
C GLN A 45 10.18 10.20 13.04
N VAL A 46 9.65 9.91 11.85
CA VAL A 46 10.35 9.06 10.89
C VAL A 46 11.59 9.83 10.39
N PRO A 47 12.81 9.30 10.59
CA PRO A 47 14.03 9.93 10.09
C PRO A 47 13.96 10.20 8.59
N GLU A 48 14.40 11.39 8.17
CA GLU A 48 14.30 11.85 6.78
C GLU A 48 15.00 10.89 5.80
N VAL A 49 16.16 10.36 6.19
CA VAL A 49 16.90 9.35 5.40
C VAL A 49 16.08 8.07 5.14
N TRP A 50 15.15 7.71 6.03
CA TRP A 50 14.22 6.60 5.82
C TRP A 50 13.02 7.06 4.98
N ALA A 51 12.45 8.23 5.29
CA ALA A 51 11.29 8.79 4.60
C ALA A 51 11.51 8.92 3.08
N GLN A 52 12.71 9.34 2.65
CA GLN A 52 13.08 9.45 1.23
C GLN A 52 13.06 8.11 0.46
N ARG A 53 13.20 7.00 1.17
CA ARG A 53 13.16 5.63 0.61
C ARG A 53 11.81 4.95 0.85
N ALA A 54 10.98 5.54 1.72
CA ALA A 54 9.71 5.00 2.16
C ALA A 54 8.56 5.38 1.23
N TYR A 55 7.39 4.83 1.55
CA TYR A 55 6.11 5.30 1.04
C TYR A 55 5.69 6.58 1.80
N PRO A 56 4.93 7.50 1.18
CA PRO A 56 4.44 8.69 1.86
C PRO A 56 3.58 8.34 3.08
N SER A 57 3.81 9.03 4.20
CA SER A 57 3.06 8.84 5.43
C SER A 57 3.10 10.11 6.30
N LEU A 58 2.08 10.28 7.13
CA LEU A 58 2.01 11.31 8.18
C LEU A 58 2.05 10.70 9.59
N LEU A 59 2.31 9.39 9.69
CA LEU A 59 2.39 8.69 10.97
C LEU A 59 3.68 9.04 11.72
N GLY A 60 3.59 9.15 13.04
CA GLY A 60 4.77 9.13 13.91
C GLY A 60 5.52 7.80 13.83
N LEU A 61 6.78 7.79 14.25
CA LEU A 61 7.71 6.67 14.07
C LEU A 61 7.14 5.35 14.58
N THR A 62 6.54 5.35 15.77
CA THR A 62 5.98 4.14 16.38
C THR A 62 4.88 3.52 15.51
N ALA A 63 3.91 4.34 15.07
CA ALA A 63 2.81 3.89 14.22
C ALA A 63 3.28 3.54 12.80
N TRP A 64 4.24 4.31 12.27
CA TRP A 64 4.86 4.05 10.97
C TRP A 64 5.61 2.72 10.96
N PHE A 65 6.34 2.39 12.02
CA PHE A 65 7.06 1.12 12.10
C PHE A 65 6.09 -0.07 12.18
N ALA A 66 4.97 0.06 12.89
CA ALA A 66 3.92 -0.95 12.87
C ALA A 66 3.32 -1.14 11.46
N ASP A 67 3.07 -0.05 10.74
CA ASP A 67 2.61 -0.08 9.33
C ASP A 67 3.66 -0.74 8.40
N LEU A 68 4.95 -0.45 8.60
CA LEU A 68 6.04 -1.06 7.87
C LEU A 68 6.08 -2.59 8.04
N LEU A 69 5.91 -3.08 9.26
CA LEU A 69 5.86 -4.52 9.54
C LEU A 69 4.68 -5.20 8.85
N LEU A 70 3.51 -4.55 8.81
CA LEU A 70 2.34 -5.05 8.08
C LEU A 70 2.63 -5.17 6.58
N ARG A 71 3.26 -4.15 5.99
CA ARG A 71 3.63 -4.15 4.55
C ARG A 71 4.67 -5.22 4.23
N LEU A 72 5.65 -5.42 5.12
CA LEU A 72 6.65 -6.49 4.98
C LEU A 72 5.98 -7.86 4.94
N ARG A 73 5.02 -8.12 5.85
CA ARG A 73 4.28 -9.37 5.91
C ARG A 73 3.45 -9.62 4.63
N GLU A 74 2.80 -8.59 4.11
CA GLU A 74 2.06 -8.69 2.84
C GLU A 74 3.01 -9.00 1.69
N LEU A 75 4.16 -8.32 1.58
CA LEU A 75 5.16 -8.62 0.54
C LEU A 75 5.77 -10.01 0.66
N GLU A 76 6.02 -10.49 1.88
CA GLU A 76 6.51 -11.84 2.14
C GLU A 76 5.52 -12.89 1.62
N THR A 77 4.24 -12.73 1.95
CA THR A 77 3.15 -13.60 1.47
C THR A 77 3.12 -13.67 -0.06
N TRP A 78 3.25 -12.51 -0.73
CA TRP A 78 3.28 -12.46 -2.20
C TRP A 78 4.51 -13.12 -2.81
N SER A 79 5.67 -12.95 -2.17
CA SER A 79 6.94 -13.44 -2.70
C SER A 79 7.14 -14.94 -2.54
N THR A 80 6.51 -15.54 -1.52
CA THR A 80 6.65 -16.97 -1.21
C THR A 80 5.67 -17.82 -2.01
N ASP A 81 4.40 -17.41 -2.04
CA ASP A 81 3.34 -18.27 -2.59
C ASP A 81 3.20 -18.11 -4.11
N PHE A 82 3.72 -17.02 -4.70
CA PHE A 82 3.55 -16.64 -6.11
C PHE A 82 2.09 -16.69 -6.60
N VAL A 83 1.13 -16.61 -5.67
CA VAL A 83 -0.31 -16.64 -5.90
C VAL A 83 -0.88 -15.27 -5.53
N LEU A 84 -1.80 -14.77 -6.35
CA LEU A 84 -2.53 -13.56 -6.04
C LEU A 84 -3.42 -13.81 -4.81
N PRO A 85 -3.30 -13.03 -3.72
CA PRO A 85 -4.16 -13.20 -2.55
C PRO A 85 -5.63 -13.01 -2.86
N ALA A 86 -6.49 -13.47 -1.96
CA ALA A 86 -7.94 -13.28 -2.07
C ALA A 86 -8.35 -11.80 -2.12
N SER A 87 -7.59 -10.91 -1.48
CA SER A 87 -7.72 -9.47 -1.61
C SER A 87 -6.38 -8.79 -1.38
N VAL A 88 -6.10 -7.74 -2.15
CA VAL A 88 -4.81 -7.05 -2.18
C VAL A 88 -4.89 -5.72 -1.44
N TRP A 89 -3.94 -5.46 -0.54
CA TRP A 89 -3.87 -4.17 0.17
C TRP A 89 -3.30 -3.08 -0.73
N LEU A 90 -4.17 -2.38 -1.47
CA LEU A 90 -3.72 -1.47 -2.53
C LEU A 90 -2.93 -0.27 -1.99
N SER A 91 -3.34 0.29 -0.85
CA SER A 91 -2.61 1.38 -0.18
C SER A 91 -1.31 0.90 0.51
N GLY A 92 -1.10 -0.42 0.59
CA GLY A 92 0.12 -1.05 1.09
C GLY A 92 1.31 -0.96 0.14
N PHE A 93 1.07 -0.70 -1.15
CA PHE A 93 2.14 -0.59 -2.14
C PHE A 93 2.88 0.76 -2.10
N PHE A 94 4.16 0.72 -2.47
CA PHE A 94 4.92 1.90 -2.88
C PHE A 94 4.41 2.45 -4.22
N ASN A 95 4.02 1.56 -5.15
CA ASN A 95 3.52 1.95 -6.46
C ASN A 95 2.24 1.17 -6.86
N PRO A 96 1.06 1.59 -6.36
CA PRO A 96 -0.20 0.94 -6.71
C PRO A 96 -0.54 1.03 -8.21
N GLN A 97 -0.05 2.04 -8.94
CA GLN A 97 -0.30 2.18 -10.38
C GLN A 97 0.30 1.05 -11.21
N SER A 98 1.49 0.56 -10.83
CA SER A 98 2.10 -0.62 -11.46
C SER A 98 1.20 -1.85 -11.32
N PHE A 99 0.58 -2.05 -10.15
CA PHE A 99 -0.35 -3.16 -9.93
C PHE A 99 -1.60 -3.04 -10.80
N LEU A 100 -2.23 -1.86 -10.84
CA LEU A 100 -3.39 -1.59 -11.70
C LEU A 100 -3.06 -1.82 -13.19
N THR A 101 -1.86 -1.41 -13.62
CA THR A 101 -1.36 -1.64 -14.97
C THR A 101 -1.15 -3.13 -15.25
N ALA A 102 -0.61 -3.88 -14.29
CA ALA A 102 -0.44 -5.33 -14.41
C ALA A 102 -1.78 -6.06 -14.55
N ILE A 103 -2.83 -5.64 -13.83
CA ILE A 103 -4.20 -6.14 -14.03
C ILE A 103 -4.66 -5.89 -15.47
N MET A 104 -4.49 -4.66 -15.97
CA MET A 104 -4.87 -4.33 -17.36
C MET A 104 -4.12 -5.20 -18.37
N GLN A 105 -2.80 -5.35 -18.23
CA GLN A 105 -1.97 -6.16 -19.12
C GLN A 105 -2.33 -7.64 -19.09
N SER A 106 -2.44 -8.23 -17.89
CA SER A 106 -2.80 -9.64 -17.69
C SER A 106 -4.14 -9.94 -18.35
N THR A 107 -5.11 -9.06 -18.13
CA THR A 107 -6.46 -9.29 -18.65
C THR A 107 -6.55 -8.99 -20.15
N ALA A 108 -5.80 -8.02 -20.69
CA ALA A 108 -5.72 -7.73 -22.13
C ALA A 108 -5.16 -8.93 -22.91
N ARG A 109 -4.09 -9.55 -22.39
CA ARG A 109 -3.50 -10.77 -22.95
C ARG A 109 -4.50 -11.92 -22.99
N LYS A 110 -5.25 -12.15 -21.90
CA LYS A 110 -6.26 -13.22 -21.81
C LYS A 110 -7.43 -13.09 -22.80
N SER A 111 -7.71 -11.90 -23.31
CA SER A 111 -8.79 -11.71 -24.30
C SER A 111 -8.31 -11.20 -25.64
N GLU A 112 -7.00 -11.24 -25.90
CA GLU A 112 -6.43 -10.85 -27.20
C GLU A 112 -6.84 -9.44 -27.64
N LEU A 113 -6.99 -8.54 -26.67
CA LEU A 113 -7.45 -7.18 -26.93
C LEU A 113 -6.29 -6.18 -26.74
N PRO A 114 -6.22 -5.11 -27.56
CA PRO A 114 -5.23 -4.05 -27.41
C PRO A 114 -5.35 -3.31 -26.06
N LEU A 115 -4.21 -3.01 -25.43
CA LEU A 115 -4.14 -2.34 -24.12
C LEU A 115 -4.68 -0.90 -24.17
N ASP A 116 -4.48 -0.18 -25.28
CA ASP A 116 -4.94 1.20 -25.51
C ASP A 116 -6.48 1.33 -25.52
N LYS A 117 -7.20 0.22 -25.67
CA LYS A 117 -8.68 0.18 -25.64
C LYS A 117 -9.25 -0.27 -24.30
N MET A 118 -8.39 -0.46 -23.30
CA MET A 118 -8.78 -0.90 -21.96
C MET A 118 -9.05 0.26 -21.04
N CYS A 119 -10.08 0.11 -20.21
CA CYS A 119 -10.33 0.98 -19.07
C CYS A 119 -10.56 0.12 -17.82
N LEU A 120 -10.17 0.67 -16.67
CA LEU A 120 -10.48 0.07 -15.36
C LEU A 120 -11.94 0.37 -15.01
N GLN A 121 -12.61 -0.65 -14.50
CA GLN A 121 -13.90 -0.55 -13.83
C GLN A 121 -13.72 -0.99 -12.39
N CYS A 122 -14.20 -0.15 -11.48
CA CYS A 122 -14.15 -0.39 -10.04
C CYS A 122 -15.58 -0.64 -9.55
N ASP A 123 -15.86 -1.87 -9.13
CA ASP A 123 -17.15 -2.24 -8.54
C ASP A 123 -16.97 -2.40 -7.03
N VAL A 124 -17.56 -1.51 -6.23
CA VAL A 124 -17.52 -1.61 -4.75
C VAL A 124 -18.38 -2.79 -4.31
N THR A 125 -17.81 -3.71 -3.55
CA THR A 125 -18.51 -4.90 -3.08
C THR A 125 -19.29 -4.63 -1.80
N LYS A 126 -20.07 -5.63 -1.34
CA LYS A 126 -20.80 -5.57 -0.07
C LYS A 126 -20.05 -6.23 1.10
N LYS A 127 -18.75 -6.50 0.94
CA LYS A 127 -17.98 -7.36 1.83
C LYS A 127 -16.66 -6.72 2.27
N HIS A 128 -16.19 -7.09 3.45
CA HIS A 128 -14.87 -6.75 3.97
C HIS A 128 -13.84 -7.83 3.62
N LYS A 129 -12.54 -7.53 3.83
CA LYS A 129 -11.40 -8.36 3.42
C LYS A 129 -11.54 -9.81 3.91
N GLU A 130 -11.98 -9.97 5.16
CA GLU A 130 -12.04 -11.23 5.89
C GLU A 130 -13.05 -12.23 5.27
N GLU A 131 -13.99 -11.72 4.47
CA GLU A 131 -15.02 -12.54 3.82
C GLU A 131 -14.58 -13.09 2.45
N PHE A 132 -13.38 -12.73 1.97
CA PHE A 132 -12.82 -13.20 0.70
C PHE A 132 -11.83 -14.33 0.94
N MET A 133 -12.17 -15.52 0.45
CA MET A 133 -11.34 -16.73 0.56
C MET A 133 -10.53 -17.02 -0.72
N SER A 134 -10.85 -16.37 -1.84
CA SER A 134 -10.21 -16.59 -3.12
C SER A 134 -10.20 -15.33 -3.98
N ALA A 135 -9.22 -15.23 -4.87
CA ALA A 135 -9.15 -14.19 -5.89
C ALA A 135 -10.38 -14.25 -6.83
N PRO A 136 -10.76 -13.13 -7.48
CA PRO A 136 -11.86 -13.13 -8.43
C PRO A 136 -11.49 -13.90 -9.70
N ARG A 137 -12.51 -14.36 -10.45
CA ARG A 137 -12.33 -14.96 -11.79
C ARG A 137 -11.67 -13.98 -12.77
N GLU A 138 -12.00 -12.70 -12.65
CA GLU A 138 -11.45 -11.62 -13.47
C GLU A 138 -11.10 -10.42 -12.60
N GLY A 139 -9.97 -9.77 -12.89
CA GLY A 139 -9.51 -8.60 -12.15
C GLY A 139 -8.79 -8.95 -10.85
N ALA A 140 -8.94 -8.09 -9.86
CA ALA A 140 -8.45 -8.30 -8.50
C ALA A 140 -9.37 -7.61 -7.49
N TYR A 141 -9.58 -8.27 -6.34
CA TYR A 141 -10.16 -7.62 -5.17
C TYR A 141 -9.08 -6.79 -4.47
N VAL A 142 -9.42 -5.55 -4.11
CA VAL A 142 -8.53 -4.65 -3.38
C VAL A 142 -9.17 -4.09 -2.12
N HIS A 143 -8.36 -3.82 -1.10
CA HIS A 143 -8.78 -3.22 0.17
C HIS A 143 -7.78 -2.15 0.64
N GLY A 144 -8.09 -1.52 1.78
CA GLY A 144 -7.29 -0.48 2.42
C GLY A 144 -7.51 0.92 1.83
N LEU A 145 -8.64 1.14 1.19
CA LEU A 145 -9.04 2.45 0.71
C LEU A 145 -9.99 3.08 1.73
N PHE A 146 -9.91 4.39 1.87
CA PHE A 146 -10.74 5.19 2.76
C PHE A 146 -11.42 6.28 1.94
N MET A 147 -12.59 6.72 2.39
CA MET A 147 -13.31 7.83 1.79
C MET A 147 -13.11 9.09 2.61
N GLU A 148 -12.94 10.24 1.97
CA GLU A 148 -12.92 11.55 2.61
C GLU A 148 -14.14 12.36 2.15
N GLY A 149 -14.75 13.12 3.05
CA GLY A 149 -15.93 13.94 2.74
C GLY A 149 -17.25 13.16 2.55
N GLY A 150 -17.22 11.84 2.74
CA GLY A 150 -18.40 10.98 2.72
C GLY A 150 -18.08 9.59 3.28
N ARG A 151 -19.08 8.71 3.25
CA ARG A 151 -18.95 7.28 3.55
C ARG A 151 -19.66 6.44 2.50
N TRP A 152 -19.23 5.20 2.33
CA TRP A 152 -19.96 4.25 1.50
C TRP A 152 -21.01 3.51 2.35
N ASP A 153 -22.27 3.57 1.94
CA ASP A 153 -23.32 2.73 2.53
C ASP A 153 -23.34 1.36 1.85
N ILE A 154 -22.95 0.32 2.58
CA ILE A 154 -22.81 -1.05 2.08
C ILE A 154 -24.16 -1.64 1.64
N GLN A 155 -25.24 -1.31 2.36
CA GLN A 155 -26.56 -1.90 2.13
C GLN A 155 -27.17 -1.36 0.84
N GLN A 156 -27.14 -0.04 0.69
CA GLN A 156 -27.71 0.71 -0.43
C GLN A 156 -26.75 0.79 -1.63
N GLY A 157 -25.44 0.66 -1.42
CA GLY A 157 -24.44 0.75 -2.48
C GLY A 157 -24.28 2.17 -3.02
N VAL A 158 -24.40 3.18 -2.15
CA VAL A 158 -24.33 4.60 -2.50
C VAL A 158 -23.41 5.36 -1.55
N ILE A 159 -22.94 6.51 -2.00
CA ILE A 159 -22.22 7.46 -1.14
C ILE A 159 -23.25 8.18 -0.26
N MET A 160 -22.96 8.28 1.03
CA MET A 160 -23.69 9.09 2.00
C MET A 160 -22.74 10.09 2.67
N GLU A 161 -23.31 11.07 3.37
CA GLU A 161 -22.52 12.00 4.19
C GLU A 161 -21.65 11.27 5.22
N SER A 162 -20.55 11.86 5.68
CA SER A 162 -19.77 11.26 6.77
C SER A 162 -20.56 11.28 8.09
N LYS A 163 -20.27 10.34 9.00
CA LYS A 163 -20.78 10.41 10.37
C LYS A 163 -19.93 11.37 11.18
N LEU A 164 -20.53 11.93 12.25
CA LEU A 164 -19.82 12.81 13.17
C LEU A 164 -18.58 12.09 13.74
N LYS A 165 -17.42 12.75 13.67
CA LYS A 165 -16.09 12.24 14.09
C LYS A 165 -15.51 11.08 13.27
N GLU A 166 -16.09 10.78 12.11
CA GLU A 166 -15.55 9.77 11.17
C GLU A 166 -14.95 10.48 9.95
N LEU A 167 -13.67 10.85 10.02
CA LEU A 167 -12.99 11.63 8.97
C LEU A 167 -12.69 10.79 7.72
N PHE A 168 -12.20 9.56 7.94
CA PHE A 168 -11.76 8.66 6.88
C PHE A 168 -12.40 7.27 7.05
N PRO A 169 -13.72 7.11 6.82
CA PRO A 169 -14.36 5.80 6.86
C PRO A 169 -13.71 4.82 5.88
N ALA A 170 -13.51 3.58 6.30
CA ALA A 170 -12.96 2.52 5.46
C ALA A 170 -13.96 2.11 4.37
N MET A 171 -13.46 1.93 3.16
CA MET A 171 -14.24 1.40 2.04
C MET A 171 -14.34 -0.14 2.14
N PRO A 172 -15.46 -0.72 1.68
CA PRO A 172 -15.52 -2.16 1.41
C PRO A 172 -14.47 -2.58 0.38
N VAL A 173 -14.28 -3.89 0.23
CA VAL A 173 -13.45 -4.41 -0.84
C VAL A 173 -13.98 -3.93 -2.19
N ILE A 174 -13.09 -3.49 -3.07
CA ILE A 174 -13.42 -3.08 -4.44
C ILE A 174 -12.93 -4.15 -5.40
N ASN A 175 -13.79 -4.60 -6.31
CA ASN A 175 -13.35 -5.41 -7.43
C ASN A 175 -12.87 -4.51 -8.56
N ILE A 176 -11.58 -4.57 -8.85
CA ILE A 176 -10.97 -3.88 -9.99
C ILE A 176 -10.89 -4.86 -11.14
N ARG A 177 -11.71 -4.64 -12.16
CA ARG A 177 -11.68 -5.39 -13.40
C ARG A 177 -11.55 -4.45 -14.59
N ARG A 178 -11.32 -5.01 -15.77
CA ARG A 178 -11.32 -4.21 -16.99
C ARG A 178 -12.66 -4.29 -17.70
N TYR A 179 -12.94 -3.26 -18.48
CA TYR A 179 -13.96 -3.29 -19.51
C TYR A 179 -13.41 -2.72 -20.82
N ARG A 180 -14.00 -3.14 -21.93
CA ARG A 180 -13.71 -2.55 -23.24
C ARG A 180 -14.42 -1.21 -23.34
N ARG A 181 -13.68 -0.15 -23.63
CA ARG A 181 -14.28 1.13 -23.97
C ARG A 181 -15.00 1.00 -25.31
N THR A 182 -16.32 0.85 -25.29
CA THR A 182 -17.16 1.05 -26.47
C THR A 182 -17.42 2.54 -26.63
N ASN A 183 -16.93 3.13 -27.71
CA ASN A 183 -17.36 4.46 -28.13
C ASN A 183 -18.85 4.37 -28.52
N LYS A 184 -19.75 4.49 -27.54
CA LYS A 184 -21.11 4.92 -27.80
C LYS A 184 -21.14 6.41 -27.51
N ILE A 185 -21.12 7.18 -28.60
CA ILE A 185 -21.68 8.54 -28.67
C ILE A 185 -23.19 8.37 -28.59
#